data_AF-A0AAV4X9R5-F1
#
_entry.id   AF-A0AAV4X9R5-F1
#
_cell.length_a   1.000
_cell.length_b   1.000
_cell.length_c   1.000
_cell.angle_alpha   90.00
_cell.angle_beta   90.00
_cell.angle_gamma   90.00
#
_symmetry.space_group_name_H-M   'P 1'
#
loop_
_entity.id
_entity.type
_entity.pdbx_description
1 polymer ?
#
loop_
_entity_poly.entity_id
_entity_poly.type
_entity_poly.pdbx_seq_one_letter_code
_entity_poly.pdbx_strand_id
1 'polypeptide(L)'
;MYDVNYTNILQLHDSDLDSSTPTKPCDKGWYYEKSEFDETAVTAWDLVCKDDYYVPLILSTTFIGTFIGAQFFSSLANKIGRKQTFALTAFIIALSDVGSSLSPNFTLVVLLRILQGTAVSTIYSTPYSLLLELVRPDLRMWMNEISTISWTAGLCLIPMFAWLTRSWVILSAVNSVCAAALFVCGRYIPESPIWLISQGRYEKATDILKKISEFNGKTAHEHDDQLLEKIQVSFMI
;
A
#
# COMPACT_ATOMS: atom_id res chain seq x y z
N MET A 1 23.83 -14.55 -18.02
CA MET A 1 25.13 -14.51 -17.31
C MET A 1 26.21 -14.11 -18.31
N TYR A 2 27.17 -13.28 -17.92
CA TYR A 2 28.28 -12.92 -18.81
C TYR A 2 29.24 -14.09 -18.96
N ASP A 3 29.76 -14.32 -20.17
CA ASP A 3 30.75 -15.36 -20.43
C ASP A 3 32.15 -14.89 -20.00
N VAL A 4 32.34 -14.77 -18.69
CA VAL A 4 33.60 -14.30 -18.09
C VAL A 4 34.12 -15.28 -17.05
N ASN A 5 35.43 -15.25 -16.81
CA ASN A 5 36.04 -16.02 -15.74
C ASN A 5 35.88 -15.29 -14.40
N TYR A 6 34.81 -15.63 -13.68
CA TYR A 6 34.48 -15.05 -12.38
C TYR A 6 35.58 -15.25 -11.31
N THR A 7 36.42 -16.30 -11.42
CA THR A 7 37.55 -16.51 -10.51
C THR A 7 38.59 -15.39 -10.62
N ASN A 8 38.85 -14.92 -11.85
CA ASN A 8 39.80 -13.84 -12.08
C ASN A 8 39.23 -12.50 -11.60
N ILE A 9 37.93 -12.26 -11.78
CA ILE A 9 37.24 -11.04 -11.32
C ILE A 9 37.28 -10.94 -9.79
N LEU A 10 36.99 -12.05 -9.10
CA LEU A 10 37.03 -12.09 -7.62
C LEU A 10 38.45 -11.92 -7.06
N GLN A 11 39.47 -12.38 -7.78
CA GLN A 11 40.87 -12.28 -7.35
C GLN A 11 41.53 -10.94 -7.67
N LEU A 12 41.20 -10.33 -8.81
CA LEU A 12 41.83 -9.09 -9.28
C LEU A 12 41.09 -7.83 -8.82
N HIS A 13 39.89 -7.96 -8.24
CA HIS A 13 39.02 -6.84 -7.87
C HIS A 13 38.74 -5.89 -9.05
N ASP A 14 38.89 -6.40 -10.27
CA ASP A 14 38.75 -5.66 -11.52
C ASP A 14 37.36 -5.97 -12.08
N SER A 15 36.47 -4.99 -12.00
CA SER A 15 35.04 -5.12 -12.30
C SER A 15 34.67 -4.61 -13.70
N ASP A 16 35.65 -4.25 -14.53
CA ASP A 16 35.41 -3.65 -15.83
C ASP A 16 34.92 -4.70 -16.84
N LEU A 17 33.61 -4.92 -16.83
CA LEU A 17 32.87 -5.62 -17.87
C LEU A 17 32.69 -4.69 -19.07
N ASP A 18 33.38 -4.98 -20.17
CA ASP A 18 33.12 -4.29 -21.43
C ASP A 18 31.68 -4.60 -21.90
N SER A 19 30.98 -3.58 -22.38
CA SER A 19 29.63 -3.64 -22.94
C SER A 19 29.47 -4.66 -24.08
N SER A 20 30.59 -5.07 -24.70
CA SER A 20 30.66 -6.08 -25.77
C SER A 20 30.68 -7.54 -25.27
N THR A 21 30.70 -7.77 -23.95
CA THR A 21 30.87 -9.10 -23.37
C THR A 21 29.68 -10.02 -23.71
N PRO A 22 29.92 -11.18 -24.34
CA PRO A 22 28.84 -12.10 -24.72
C PRO A 22 28.16 -12.70 -23.48
N THR A 23 26.88 -13.03 -23.60
CA THR A 23 26.12 -13.72 -22.56
C THR A 23 25.95 -15.19 -22.90
N LYS A 24 25.99 -16.05 -21.89
CA LYS A 24 25.75 -17.50 -22.01
C LYS A 24 24.66 -17.99 -21.06
N PRO A 25 24.01 -19.14 -21.38
CA PRO A 25 23.10 -19.81 -20.47
C PRO A 25 23.82 -20.31 -19.21
N CYS A 26 23.07 -20.51 -18.13
CA CYS A 26 23.61 -20.98 -16.85
C CYS A 26 23.66 -22.51 -16.81
N ASP A 27 24.66 -23.09 -17.48
CA ASP A 27 24.77 -24.54 -17.67
C ASP A 27 25.25 -25.29 -16.41
N LYS A 28 25.90 -24.58 -15.48
CA LYS A 28 26.50 -25.17 -14.27
C LYS A 28 25.61 -25.06 -13.01
N GLY A 29 24.35 -24.67 -13.18
CA GLY A 29 23.43 -24.40 -12.07
C GLY A 29 23.81 -23.13 -11.30
N TRP A 30 23.21 -22.95 -10.13
CA TRP A 30 23.40 -21.81 -9.24
C TRP A 30 23.55 -22.26 -7.80
N TYR A 31 24.28 -21.47 -7.01
CA TYR A 31 24.42 -21.65 -5.57
C TYR A 31 24.11 -20.31 -4.91
N TYR A 32 23.21 -20.35 -3.92
CA TYR A 32 22.81 -19.16 -3.19
C TYR A 32 23.52 -19.11 -1.84
N GLU A 33 24.18 -17.98 -1.58
CA GLU A 33 24.72 -17.72 -0.26
C GLU A 33 23.57 -17.36 0.70
N LYS A 34 23.43 -18.12 1.79
CA LYS A 34 22.36 -17.94 2.80
C LYS A 34 22.86 -17.27 4.09
N SER A 35 23.96 -16.52 4.00
CA SER A 35 24.58 -15.85 5.15
C SER A 35 23.71 -14.70 5.67
N GLU A 36 23.03 -13.96 4.79
CA GLU A 36 22.16 -12.84 5.16
C GLU A 36 20.67 -13.23 5.16
N PHE A 37 20.21 -13.95 4.15
CA PHE A 37 18.81 -14.35 3.97
C PHE A 37 18.67 -15.87 3.85
N ASP A 38 17.71 -16.45 4.57
CA ASP A 38 17.45 -17.89 4.53
C ASP A 38 16.73 -18.28 3.23
N GLU A 39 15.78 -17.42 2.81
CA GLU A 39 15.02 -17.57 1.57
C GLU A 39 14.47 -16.22 1.07
N THR A 40 14.69 -15.95 -0.22
CA THR A 40 14.06 -14.84 -0.96
C THR A 40 13.12 -15.39 -2.04
N ALA A 41 12.22 -14.55 -2.55
CA ALA A 41 11.35 -14.93 -3.67
C ALA A 41 12.15 -15.41 -4.90
N VAL A 42 13.32 -14.82 -5.16
CA VAL A 42 14.18 -15.21 -6.28
C VAL A 42 14.78 -16.60 -6.05
N THR A 43 15.25 -16.89 -4.84
CA THR A 43 15.87 -18.18 -4.50
C THR A 43 14.86 -19.30 -4.26
N ALA A 44 13.59 -18.97 -4.00
CA ALA A 44 12.52 -19.96 -3.79
C ALA A 44 12.05 -20.60 -5.10
N TRP A 45 12.06 -19.83 -6.20
CA TRP A 45 11.64 -20.29 -7.54
C TRP A 45 12.74 -20.21 -8.59
N ASP A 46 14.00 -20.09 -8.15
CA ASP A 46 15.17 -20.09 -9.01
C ASP A 46 15.08 -19.09 -10.19
N LEU A 47 14.61 -17.86 -9.90
CA LEU A 47 14.35 -16.81 -10.89
C LEU A 47 15.66 -16.13 -11.35
N VAL A 48 16.58 -16.92 -11.88
CA VAL A 48 17.91 -16.48 -12.31
C VAL A 48 18.15 -16.80 -13.79
N CYS A 49 19.12 -16.12 -14.38
CA CYS A 49 19.62 -16.39 -15.72
C CYS A 49 18.60 -16.19 -16.83
N LYS A 50 17.92 -17.26 -17.29
CA LYS A 50 16.89 -17.15 -18.33
C LYS A 50 15.58 -16.61 -17.77
N ASP A 51 15.34 -16.84 -16.47
CA ASP A 51 14.10 -16.53 -15.77
C ASP A 51 14.24 -15.27 -14.89
N ASP A 52 15.32 -14.49 -15.08
CA ASP A 52 15.58 -13.24 -14.35
C ASP A 52 14.53 -12.15 -14.65
N TYR A 53 13.97 -12.14 -15.86
CA TYR A 53 12.95 -11.20 -16.30
C TYR A 53 11.62 -11.33 -15.54
N TYR A 54 11.38 -12.43 -14.82
CA TYR A 54 10.17 -12.58 -14.01
C TYR A 54 10.13 -11.59 -12.83
N VAL A 55 11.28 -11.22 -12.27
CA VAL A 55 11.37 -10.26 -11.16
C VAL A 55 10.83 -8.87 -11.56
N PRO A 56 11.33 -8.21 -12.63
CA PRO A 56 10.76 -6.94 -13.07
C PRO A 56 9.35 -7.07 -13.64
N LEU A 57 8.97 -8.25 -14.17
CA LEU A 57 7.62 -8.51 -14.62
C LEU A 57 6.60 -8.48 -13.47
N ILE A 58 6.93 -9.03 -12.30
CA ILE A 58 6.06 -8.96 -11.11
C ILE A 58 5.85 -7.51 -10.68
N LEU A 59 6.90 -6.70 -10.65
CA LEU A 59 6.80 -5.28 -10.31
C LEU A 59 5.91 -4.53 -11.32
N SER A 60 6.14 -4.76 -12.62
CA SER A 60 5.40 -4.11 -13.69
C SER A 60 3.90 -4.46 -13.65
N THR A 61 3.58 -5.75 -13.47
CA THR A 61 2.19 -6.21 -13.35
C THR A 61 1.51 -5.70 -12.09
N THR A 62 2.25 -5.57 -10.98
CA THR A 62 1.74 -4.93 -9.75
C THR A 62 1.38 -3.46 -10.01
N PHE A 63 2.22 -2.70 -10.71
CA PHE A 63 1.90 -1.31 -11.07
C PHE A 63 0.71 -1.17 -12.00
N ILE A 64 0.54 -2.08 -12.97
CA ILE A 64 -0.66 -2.14 -13.81
C ILE A 64 -1.90 -2.38 -12.93
N GLY A 65 -1.81 -3.31 -11.96
CA GLY A 65 -2.83 -3.52 -10.95
C GLY A 65 -3.16 -2.24 -10.19
N THR A 66 -2.14 -1.53 -9.69
CA THR A 66 -2.29 -0.25 -8.98
C THR A 66 -3.01 0.81 -9.81
N PHE A 67 -2.71 0.92 -11.10
CA PHE A 67 -3.37 1.85 -12.01
C PHE A 67 -4.86 1.55 -12.15
N ILE A 68 -5.20 0.29 -12.45
CA ILE A 68 -6.59 -0.16 -12.62
C ILE A 68 -7.36 0.01 -11.30
N GLY A 69 -6.75 -0.44 -10.20
CA GLY A 69 -7.34 -0.36 -8.87
C GLY A 69 -7.58 1.06 -8.40
N ALA A 70 -6.65 1.99 -8.67
CA ALA A 70 -6.81 3.39 -8.34
C ALA A 70 -8.09 3.97 -8.94
N GLN A 71 -8.39 3.68 -10.22
CA GLN A 71 -9.60 4.18 -10.88
C GLN A 71 -10.87 3.54 -10.29
N PHE A 72 -10.86 2.22 -10.14
CA PHE A 72 -12.00 1.45 -9.65
C PHE A 72 -12.36 1.81 -8.20
N PHE A 73 -11.40 1.70 -7.29
CA PHE A 73 -11.63 1.92 -5.87
C PHE A 73 -11.82 3.39 -5.51
N SER A 74 -11.22 4.33 -6.24
CA SER A 74 -11.53 5.76 -6.03
C SER A 74 -12.96 6.08 -6.43
N SER A 75 -13.45 5.51 -7.53
CA SER A 75 -14.86 5.61 -7.93
C SER A 75 -15.77 4.95 -6.89
N LEU A 76 -15.34 3.82 -6.34
CA LEU A 76 -16.08 3.10 -5.29
C LEU A 76 -16.15 3.91 -3.99
N ALA A 77 -15.06 4.54 -3.55
CA ALA A 77 -15.01 5.42 -2.37
C ALA A 77 -16.06 6.53 -2.40
N ASN A 78 -16.31 7.11 -3.58
CA ASN A 78 -17.34 8.13 -3.73
C ASN A 78 -18.77 7.56 -3.64
N LYS A 79 -18.97 6.26 -3.94
CA LYS A 79 -20.29 5.60 -3.92
C LYS A 79 -20.64 4.98 -2.57
N ILE A 80 -19.73 4.20 -1.97
CA ILE A 80 -20.00 3.45 -0.73
C ILE A 80 -19.49 4.15 0.53
N GLY A 81 -18.73 5.24 0.36
CA GLY A 81 -18.08 5.96 1.43
C GLY A 81 -16.61 5.57 1.61
N ARG A 82 -15.87 6.43 2.31
CA ARG A 82 -14.41 6.29 2.44
C ARG A 82 -14.06 5.23 3.47
N LYS A 83 -14.79 5.17 4.58
CA LYS A 83 -14.56 4.16 5.63
C LYS A 83 -14.74 2.74 5.09
N GLN A 84 -15.80 2.51 4.31
CA GLN A 84 -16.09 1.19 3.75
C GLN A 84 -15.05 0.78 2.71
N THR A 85 -14.67 1.70 1.82
CA THR A 85 -13.62 1.42 0.83
C THR A 85 -12.27 1.13 1.50
N PHE A 86 -11.88 1.88 2.52
CA PHE A 86 -10.66 1.59 3.29
C PHE A 86 -10.67 0.19 3.91
N ALA A 87 -11.79 -0.20 4.53
CA ALA A 87 -11.93 -1.54 5.11
C ALA A 87 -11.85 -2.64 4.03
N LEU A 88 -12.48 -2.42 2.87
CA LEU A 88 -12.44 -3.37 1.76
C LEU A 88 -11.02 -3.54 1.21
N THR A 89 -10.28 -2.45 1.00
CA THR A 89 -8.92 -2.53 0.46
C THR A 89 -7.93 -3.12 1.46
N ALA A 90 -8.05 -2.79 2.76
CA ALA A 90 -7.27 -3.42 3.81
C ALA A 90 -7.52 -4.94 3.88
N PHE A 91 -8.77 -5.37 3.73
CA PHE A 91 -9.12 -6.80 3.68
C PHE A 91 -8.51 -7.50 2.46
N ILE A 92 -8.59 -6.87 1.27
CA ILE A 92 -8.00 -7.42 0.04
C ILE A 92 -6.49 -7.58 0.18
N ILE A 93 -5.79 -6.58 0.73
CA ILE A 93 -4.34 -6.65 0.97
C ILE A 93 -4.00 -7.77 1.94
N ALA A 94 -4.66 -7.82 3.10
CA ALA A 94 -4.42 -8.87 4.10
C ALA A 94 -4.62 -10.27 3.51
N LEU A 95 -5.71 -10.49 2.77
CA LEU A 95 -6.02 -11.77 2.13
C LEU A 95 -4.98 -12.14 1.06
N SER A 96 -4.54 -11.16 0.27
CA SER A 96 -3.55 -11.37 -0.79
C SER A 96 -2.18 -11.74 -0.21
N ASP A 97 -1.79 -11.13 0.91
CA ASP A 97 -0.54 -11.43 1.61
C ASP A 97 -0.56 -12.78 2.31
N VAL A 98 -1.68 -13.15 2.97
CA VAL A 98 -1.85 -14.51 3.52
C VAL A 98 -1.76 -15.54 2.40
N GLY A 99 -2.49 -15.31 1.29
CA GLY A 99 -2.46 -16.21 0.15
C GLY A 99 -1.06 -16.33 -0.45
N SER A 100 -0.31 -15.24 -0.52
CA SER A 100 1.05 -15.23 -1.06
C SER A 100 2.01 -16.00 -0.15
N SER A 101 1.83 -15.91 1.16
CA SER A 101 2.65 -16.61 2.16
C SER A 101 2.40 -18.13 2.16
N LEU A 102 1.19 -18.56 1.83
CA LEU A 102 0.79 -19.97 1.80
C LEU A 102 0.93 -20.62 0.41
N SER A 103 1.22 -19.83 -0.63
CA SER A 103 1.21 -20.31 -2.01
C SER A 103 2.50 -21.06 -2.37
N PRO A 104 2.41 -22.33 -2.78
CA PRO A 104 3.56 -23.06 -3.33
C PRO A 104 3.83 -22.70 -4.79
N ASN A 105 2.86 -22.11 -5.49
CA ASN A 105 2.91 -21.85 -6.93
C ASN A 105 3.30 -20.40 -7.22
N PHE A 106 4.32 -20.21 -8.06
CA PHE A 106 4.78 -18.88 -8.50
C PHE A 106 3.65 -18.07 -9.16
N THR A 107 2.91 -18.66 -10.11
CA THR A 107 1.83 -17.96 -10.83
C THR A 107 0.74 -17.45 -9.89
N LEU A 108 0.38 -18.21 -8.85
CA LEU A 108 -0.61 -17.79 -7.88
C LEU A 108 -0.11 -16.58 -7.08
N VAL A 109 1.16 -16.56 -6.68
CA VAL A 109 1.78 -15.39 -6.03
C VAL A 109 1.72 -14.17 -6.95
N VAL A 110 2.03 -14.30 -8.24
CA VAL A 110 1.92 -13.18 -9.19
C VAL A 110 0.49 -12.63 -9.27
N LEU A 111 -0.52 -13.51 -9.37
CA LEU A 111 -1.92 -13.08 -9.41
C LEU A 111 -2.34 -12.36 -8.11
N LEU A 112 -1.90 -12.87 -6.95
CA LEU A 112 -2.16 -12.25 -5.66
C LEU A 112 -1.45 -10.91 -5.51
N ARG A 113 -0.24 -10.74 -6.06
CA ARG A 113 0.47 -9.45 -6.10
C ARG A 113 -0.23 -8.43 -6.99
N ILE A 114 -0.77 -8.86 -8.12
CA ILE A 114 -1.61 -7.98 -8.97
C ILE A 114 -2.84 -7.54 -8.19
N LEU A 115 -3.54 -8.47 -7.52
CA LEU A 115 -4.71 -8.16 -6.70
C LEU A 115 -4.37 -7.20 -5.56
N GLN A 116 -3.28 -7.44 -4.84
CA GLN A 116 -2.76 -6.53 -3.81
C GLN A 116 -2.46 -5.15 -4.38
N GLY A 117 -1.83 -5.08 -5.56
CA GLY A 117 -1.54 -3.85 -6.28
C GLY A 117 -2.80 -3.01 -6.51
N THR A 118 -3.93 -3.62 -6.86
CA THR A 118 -5.19 -2.89 -7.05
C THR A 118 -5.65 -2.13 -5.80
N ALA A 119 -5.33 -2.62 -4.61
CA ALA A 119 -5.77 -2.03 -3.35
C ALA A 119 -4.76 -1.03 -2.74
N VAL A 120 -3.48 -1.10 -3.14
CA VAL A 120 -2.38 -0.37 -2.48
C VAL A 120 -2.45 1.15 -2.63
N SER A 121 -2.94 1.65 -3.77
CA SER A 121 -3.10 3.10 -3.97
C SER A 121 -4.22 3.67 -3.08
N THR A 122 -5.33 2.93 -2.98
CA THR A 122 -6.52 3.36 -2.25
C THR A 122 -6.35 3.27 -0.74
N ILE A 123 -5.62 2.29 -0.22
CA ILE A 123 -5.38 2.19 1.24
C ILE A 123 -4.64 3.43 1.77
N TYR A 124 -3.81 4.08 0.94
CA TYR A 124 -3.15 5.34 1.28
C TYR A 124 -4.04 6.56 0.99
N SER A 125 -4.62 6.65 -0.22
CA SER A 125 -5.35 7.86 -0.64
C SER A 125 -6.65 8.10 0.12
N THR A 126 -7.34 7.03 0.55
CA THR A 126 -8.62 7.13 1.26
C THR A 126 -8.49 7.80 2.63
N PRO A 127 -7.66 7.32 3.58
CA PRO A 127 -7.49 7.98 4.87
C PRO A 127 -6.87 9.37 4.73
N TYR A 128 -5.97 9.57 3.76
CA TYR A 128 -5.42 10.90 3.46
C TYR A 128 -6.52 11.90 3.06
N SER A 129 -7.41 11.51 2.14
CA SER A 129 -8.52 12.36 1.73
C SER A 129 -9.46 12.67 2.90
N LEU A 130 -9.74 11.69 3.76
CA LEU A 130 -10.59 11.87 4.94
C LEU A 130 -9.93 12.82 5.95
N LEU A 131 -8.62 12.70 6.17
CA LEU A 131 -7.86 13.60 7.04
C LEU A 131 -8.00 15.06 6.59
N LEU A 132 -7.88 15.33 5.29
CA LEU A 132 -8.00 16.68 4.74
C LEU A 132 -9.41 17.30 4.87
N GLU A 133 -10.44 16.47 4.96
CA GLU A 133 -11.81 16.93 5.18
C GLU A 133 -12.09 17.28 6.63
N LEU A 134 -11.49 16.54 7.57
CA LEU A 134 -11.67 16.73 9.00
C LEU A 134 -10.82 17.90 9.54
N VAL A 135 -9.76 18.26 8.82
CA VAL A 135 -8.79 19.28 9.25
C VAL A 135 -9.10 20.65 8.64
N ARG A 136 -8.82 21.70 9.42
CA ARG A 136 -8.99 23.09 9.01
C ARG A 136 -8.05 23.44 7.83
N PRO A 137 -8.45 24.35 6.92
CA PRO A 137 -7.68 24.66 5.71
C PRO A 137 -6.22 25.08 5.95
N ASP A 138 -5.96 25.80 7.05
CA ASP A 138 -4.64 26.29 7.48
C ASP A 138 -3.66 25.16 7.86
N LEU A 139 -4.19 24.03 8.33
CA LEU A 139 -3.38 22.88 8.75
C LEU A 139 -3.21 21.81 7.66
N ARG A 140 -3.87 21.95 6.50
CA ARG A 140 -3.84 20.95 5.43
C ARG A 140 -2.44 20.70 4.88
N MET A 141 -1.62 21.74 4.75
CA MET A 141 -0.23 21.60 4.31
C MET A 141 0.57 20.74 5.31
N TRP A 142 0.46 21.03 6.61
CA TRP A 142 1.12 20.24 7.65
C TRP A 142 0.68 18.77 7.66
N MET A 143 -0.61 18.50 7.45
CA MET A 143 -1.13 17.13 7.37
C MET A 143 -0.62 16.38 6.14
N ASN A 144 -0.43 17.06 5.01
CA ASN A 144 0.21 16.48 3.82
C ASN A 144 1.66 16.07 4.12
N GLU A 145 2.42 16.93 4.78
CA GLU A 145 3.80 16.62 5.14
C GLU A 145 3.89 15.44 6.11
N ILE A 146 3.04 15.41 7.15
CA ILE A 146 2.99 14.28 8.10
C ILE A 146 2.66 12.97 7.38
N SER A 147 1.71 12.99 6.44
CA SER A 147 1.33 11.81 5.65
C SER A 147 2.49 11.31 4.78
N THR A 148 3.23 12.24 4.16
CA THR A 148 4.40 11.92 3.32
C THR A 148 5.58 11.38 4.14
N ILE A 149 5.82 11.94 5.33
CA ILE A 149 6.80 11.43 6.29
C ILE A 149 6.42 10.01 6.72
N SER A 150 5.14 9.77 7.02
CA SER A 150 4.65 8.43 7.39
C SER A 150 4.87 7.41 6.27
N TRP A 151 4.64 7.78 5.00
CA TRP A 151 4.89 6.92 3.85
C TRP A 151 6.38 6.57 3.73
N THR A 152 7.25 7.58 3.79
CA THR A 152 8.71 7.41 3.72
C THR A 152 9.23 6.56 4.87
N ALA A 153 8.74 6.78 6.09
CA ALA A 153 9.09 5.97 7.26
C ALA A 153 8.70 4.50 7.04
N GLY A 154 7.51 4.23 6.50
CA GLY A 154 7.10 2.88 6.12
C GLY A 154 8.07 2.22 5.14
N LEU A 155 8.48 2.94 4.08
CA LEU A 155 9.46 2.44 3.10
C LEU A 155 10.81 2.12 3.74
N CYS A 156 11.29 2.95 4.68
CA CYS A 156 12.53 2.70 5.40
C CYS A 156 12.45 1.52 6.38
N LEU A 157 11.27 1.23 6.92
CA LEU A 157 11.06 0.11 7.84
C LEU A 157 11.01 -1.25 7.13
N ILE A 158 10.54 -1.31 5.88
CA ILE A 158 10.46 -2.57 5.11
C ILE A 158 11.80 -3.34 5.04
N PRO A 159 12.94 -2.73 4.64
CA PRO A 159 14.22 -3.44 4.60
C PRO A 159 14.70 -3.87 5.99
N MET A 160 14.39 -3.09 7.04
CA MET A 160 14.68 -3.48 8.43
C MET A 160 13.91 -4.75 8.81
N PHE A 161 12.62 -4.83 8.48
CA PHE A 161 11.82 -6.05 8.70
C PHE A 161 12.27 -7.21 7.83
N ALA A 162 12.71 -6.96 6.59
CA ALA A 162 13.26 -8.00 5.73
C ALA A 162 14.54 -8.61 6.34
N TRP A 163 15.43 -7.77 6.90
CA TRP A 163 16.63 -8.23 7.59
C TRP A 163 16.33 -9.01 8.88
N LEU A 164 15.32 -8.58 9.65
CA LEU A 164 14.90 -9.28 10.87
C LEU A 164 14.25 -10.65 10.58
N THR A 165 13.41 -10.72 9.55
CA THR A 165 12.63 -11.93 9.24
C THR A 165 13.41 -12.93 8.41
N ARG A 166 14.38 -12.49 7.60
CA ARG A 166 15.27 -13.29 6.74
C ARG A 166 14.58 -14.22 5.74
N SER A 167 13.25 -14.21 5.70
CA SER A 167 12.38 -15.00 4.82
C SER A 167 11.30 -14.11 4.24
N TRP A 168 11.14 -14.16 2.92
CA TRP A 168 10.09 -13.42 2.22
C TRP A 168 8.68 -13.86 2.62
N VAL A 169 8.48 -15.14 2.99
CA VAL A 169 7.20 -15.68 3.46
C VAL A 169 6.80 -15.05 4.79
N ILE A 170 7.74 -15.02 5.75
CA ILE A 170 7.51 -14.42 7.06
C ILE A 170 7.28 -12.91 6.92
N LEU A 171 8.01 -12.24 6.03
CA LEU A 171 7.80 -10.83 5.73
C LEU A 171 6.39 -10.56 5.18
N SER A 172 5.91 -11.39 4.25
CA SER A 172 4.53 -11.30 3.75
C SER A 172 3.49 -11.57 4.84
N ALA A 173 3.74 -12.52 5.75
CA ALA A 173 2.85 -12.77 6.88
C ALA A 173 2.81 -11.57 7.86
N VAL A 174 3.95 -10.95 8.15
CA VAL A 174 4.03 -9.72 8.96
C VAL A 174 3.25 -8.58 8.29
N ASN A 175 3.39 -8.41 6.98
CA ASN A 175 2.63 -7.41 6.23
C ASN A 175 1.11 -7.64 6.33
N SER A 176 0.68 -8.91 6.26
CA SER A 176 -0.72 -9.28 6.43
C SER A 176 -1.25 -8.91 7.83
N VAL A 177 -0.46 -9.14 8.88
CA VAL A 177 -0.83 -8.75 10.25
C VAL A 177 -0.97 -7.24 10.36
N CYS A 178 -0.07 -6.46 9.76
CA CYS A 178 -0.18 -5.00 9.71
C CYS A 178 -1.44 -4.54 8.97
N ALA A 179 -1.77 -5.16 7.82
CA ALA A 179 -2.98 -4.85 7.07
C ALA A 179 -4.27 -5.21 7.85
N ALA A 180 -4.27 -6.34 8.56
CA ALA A 180 -5.36 -6.74 9.44
C ALA A 180 -5.54 -5.77 10.63
N ALA A 181 -4.44 -5.30 11.22
CA ALA A 181 -4.47 -4.27 12.25
C ALA A 181 -5.09 -2.97 11.71
N LEU A 182 -4.72 -2.54 10.50
CA LEU A 182 -5.33 -1.38 9.84
C LEU A 182 -6.83 -1.56 9.60
N PHE A 183 -7.27 -2.75 9.19
CA PHE A 183 -8.69 -3.06 9.05
C PHE A 183 -9.47 -2.87 10.37
N VAL A 184 -8.90 -3.35 11.49
CA VAL A 184 -9.50 -3.17 12.83
C VAL A 184 -9.48 -1.70 13.24
N CYS A 185 -8.37 -1.00 13.06
CA CYS A 185 -8.25 0.43 13.34
C CYS A 185 -9.24 1.28 12.53
N GLY A 186 -9.47 0.92 11.26
CA GLY A 186 -10.43 1.57 10.37
C GLY A 186 -11.88 1.52 10.87
N ARG A 187 -12.21 0.58 11.75
CA ARG A 187 -13.54 0.51 12.38
C ARG A 187 -13.83 1.71 13.28
N TYR A 188 -12.80 2.28 13.91
CA TYR A 188 -12.91 3.43 14.82
C TYR A 188 -12.91 4.77 14.09
N ILE A 189 -12.47 4.81 12.84
CA ILE A 189 -12.45 6.02 12.02
C ILE A 189 -13.89 6.45 11.68
N PRO A 190 -14.27 7.74 11.85
CA PRO A 190 -15.58 8.24 11.43
C PRO A 190 -15.69 8.27 9.90
N GLU A 191 -16.92 8.28 9.38
CA GLU A 191 -17.12 8.49 7.94
C GLU A 191 -16.97 9.97 7.59
N SER A 192 -16.69 10.27 6.32
CA SER A 192 -16.61 11.63 5.80
C SER A 192 -17.92 12.41 6.03
N PRO A 193 -17.89 13.56 6.74
CA PRO A 193 -19.07 14.42 6.91
C PRO A 193 -19.60 14.97 5.58
N ILE A 194 -18.68 15.33 4.67
CA ILE A 194 -19.03 15.88 3.35
C ILE A 194 -19.73 14.82 2.50
N TRP A 195 -19.22 13.58 2.52
CA TRP A 195 -19.87 12.47 1.83
C TRP A 195 -21.24 12.15 2.45
N LEU A 196 -21.37 12.19 3.78
CA LEU A 196 -22.67 11.97 4.44
C LEU A 196 -23.70 13.02 4.01
N ILE A 197 -23.31 14.28 3.90
CA ILE A 197 -24.14 15.38 3.41
C ILE A 197 -24.55 15.12 1.94
N SER A 198 -23.62 14.73 1.08
CA SER A 198 -23.93 14.47 -0.34
C SER A 198 -24.84 13.25 -0.54
N GLN A 199 -24.88 12.33 0.43
CA GLN A 199 -25.79 11.19 0.46
C GLN A 199 -27.12 11.49 1.19
N GLY A 200 -27.38 12.74 1.58
CA GLY A 200 -28.59 13.14 2.31
C GLY A 200 -28.67 12.63 3.75
N ARG A 201 -27.57 12.15 4.32
CA ARG A 201 -27.48 11.58 5.69
C ARG A 201 -27.09 12.66 6.70
N TYR A 202 -27.89 13.71 6.80
CA TYR A 202 -27.58 14.90 7.60
C TYR A 202 -27.41 14.60 9.09
N GLU A 203 -28.28 13.78 9.70
CA GLU A 203 -28.20 13.44 11.13
C GLU A 203 -26.83 12.86 11.53
N LYS A 204 -26.32 11.91 10.73
CA LYS A 204 -25.01 11.30 10.98
C LYS A 204 -23.86 12.28 10.78
N ALA A 205 -24.00 13.21 9.83
CA ALA A 205 -23.01 14.26 9.62
C ALA A 205 -22.96 15.20 10.82
N THR A 206 -24.12 15.62 11.34
CA THR A 206 -24.23 16.48 12.53
C THR A 206 -23.64 15.82 13.77
N ASP A 207 -23.92 14.53 14.00
CA ASP A 207 -23.34 13.78 15.12
C ASP A 207 -21.80 13.76 15.08
N ILE A 208 -21.21 13.60 13.90
CA ILE A 208 -19.75 13.61 13.73
C ILE A 208 -19.21 15.03 13.96
N LEU A 209 -19.84 16.04 13.38
CA LEU A 209 -19.43 17.44 13.55
C LEU A 209 -19.53 17.91 15.00
N LYS A 210 -20.56 17.45 15.74
CA LYS A 210 -20.73 17.72 17.17
C LYS A 210 -19.61 17.11 18.01
N LYS A 211 -19.22 15.86 17.74
CA LYS A 211 -18.05 15.24 18.41
C LYS A 211 -16.77 16.01 18.13
N ILE A 212 -16.60 16.52 16.91
CA ILE A 212 -15.43 17.33 16.53
C ILE A 212 -15.46 18.70 17.23
N SER A 213 -16.63 19.33 17.38
CA SER A 213 -16.75 20.63 18.06
C SER A 213 -16.52 20.51 19.57
N GLU A 214 -17.05 19.47 20.21
CA GLU A 214 -16.79 19.12 21.61
C GLU A 214 -15.30 18.88 21.87
N PHE A 215 -14.63 18.10 21.00
CA PHE A 215 -13.18 17.88 21.10
C PHE A 215 -12.36 19.16 20.94
N ASN A 216 -12.84 20.11 20.15
CA ASN A 216 -12.20 21.42 19.95
C ASN A 216 -12.60 22.47 21.01
N GLY A 217 -13.40 22.11 22.02
CA GLY A 217 -13.84 23.03 23.08
C GLY A 217 -14.79 24.14 22.60
N LYS A 218 -15.46 23.97 21.45
CA LYS A 218 -16.47 24.91 20.94
C LYS A 218 -17.86 24.35 21.23
N THR A 219 -18.64 25.02 22.07
CA THR A 219 -20.02 24.63 22.40
C THR A 219 -20.93 24.72 21.15
N ALA A 220 -21.52 23.60 20.77
CA ALA A 220 -22.36 23.42 19.57
C ALA A 220 -23.73 24.14 19.59
N HIS A 221 -24.06 24.90 20.64
CA HIS A 221 -25.45 25.15 21.00
C HIS A 221 -26.20 26.27 20.24
N GLU A 222 -25.57 27.05 19.35
CA GLU A 222 -26.26 28.14 18.62
C GLU A 222 -26.08 28.14 17.10
N HIS A 223 -25.24 27.27 16.54
CA HIS A 223 -24.90 27.31 15.11
C HIS A 223 -25.41 26.12 14.29
N ASP A 224 -25.94 25.07 14.92
CA ASP A 224 -26.24 23.79 14.27
C ASP A 224 -27.41 23.90 13.26
N ASP A 225 -28.49 24.60 13.59
CA ASP A 225 -29.63 24.80 12.67
C ASP A 225 -29.27 25.72 11.50
N GLN A 226 -28.47 26.77 11.75
CA GLN A 226 -28.00 27.69 10.71
C GLN A 226 -26.94 27.05 9.79
N LEU A 227 -26.11 26.14 10.31
CA LEU A 227 -25.13 25.41 9.51
C LEU A 227 -25.84 24.41 8.58
N LEU A 228 -26.86 23.72 9.09
CA LEU A 228 -27.69 22.81 8.31
C LEU A 228 -28.44 23.55 7.20
N GLU A 229 -29.05 24.71 7.51
CA GLU A 229 -29.67 25.58 6.48
C GLU A 229 -28.66 26.06 5.44
N LYS A 230 -27.48 26.55 5.85
CA LYS A 230 -26.45 27.03 4.91
C LYS A 230 -25.89 25.92 4.03
N ILE A 231 -25.69 24.72 4.58
CA ILE A 231 -25.22 23.55 3.83
C ILE A 231 -26.31 23.06 2.86
N GLN A 232 -27.58 23.05 3.28
CA GLN A 232 -28.70 22.68 2.40
C GLN A 232 -28.88 23.68 1.25
N VAL A 233 -28.77 24.98 1.51
CA VAL A 233 -28.92 26.03 0.48
C VAL A 233 -27.74 26.07 -0.49
N SER A 234 -26.50 25.86 -0.03
CA SER A 234 -25.31 25.90 -0.89
C SER A 234 -25.15 24.69 -1.84
N PHE A 235 -25.90 23.61 -1.62
CA PHE A 235 -25.91 22.41 -2.48
C PHE A 235 -27.18 22.30 -3.34
N MET A 236 -28.16 23.19 -3.16
CA MET A 236 -29.41 23.25 -3.93
C MET A 236 -29.38 24.31 -5.05
N ILE A 237 -28.25 25.02 -5.20
CA ILE A 237 -27.91 25.95 -6.29
C ILE A 237 -26.80 25.31 -7.13
#